data_AF-A0A2N1TJ80-F1
#
_entry.id   AF-A0A2N1TJ80-F1
#
_cell.length_a   1.000
_cell.length_b   1.000
_cell.length_c   1.000
_cell.angle_alpha   90.00
_cell.angle_beta   90.00
_cell.angle_gamma   90.00
#
_symmetry.space_group_name_H-M   'P 1'
#
loop_
_entity.id
_entity.type
_entity.pdbx_description
1 polymer ?
#
loop_
_entity_poly.entity_id
_entity_poly.type
_entity_poly.pdbx_seq_one_letter_code
_entity_poly.pdbx_strand_id
1 'polypeptide(L)'
;MKYTLNGRGPTTKGEHFIADNAVVIGSVILENNASIWFNAVVRGDSNTITIGENSNIQDSCVLHVDDTYSLAIGRDVTVGHKVMLHGCIIGDECLIGINAVILNGAVIGKNCLIGANTLITENKHIPDGSVVMGSPGRVVRQITEDDIETIRDSARHYVKNSRRYAMDLIREE
;
A
#
# COMPACT_ATOMS: atom_id res chain seq x y z
N MET A 1 1.17 6.02 -15.84
CA MET A 1 -0.06 6.01 -16.69
C MET A 1 -1.34 5.90 -15.85
N LYS A 2 -2.33 6.76 -16.12
CA LYS A 2 -3.65 6.78 -15.45
C LYS A 2 -4.76 6.50 -16.45
N TYR A 3 -5.75 5.69 -16.08
CA TYR A 3 -6.85 5.28 -16.97
C TYR A 3 -8.22 5.43 -16.29
N THR A 4 -9.17 5.98 -17.03
CA THR A 4 -10.59 5.97 -16.66
C THR A 4 -11.27 4.76 -17.29
N LEU A 5 -12.08 4.04 -16.52
CA LEU A 5 -12.83 2.87 -16.97
C LEU A 5 -14.28 2.96 -16.50
N ASN A 6 -15.24 2.83 -17.42
CA ASN A 6 -16.68 2.95 -17.14
C ASN A 6 -17.05 4.24 -16.38
N GLY A 7 -16.44 5.36 -16.76
CA GLY A 7 -16.65 6.67 -16.11
C GLY A 7 -16.00 6.83 -14.73
N ARG A 8 -15.27 5.83 -14.24
CA ARG A 8 -14.54 5.89 -12.97
C ARG A 8 -13.05 6.06 -13.24
N GLY A 9 -12.46 7.12 -12.67
CA GLY A 9 -11.04 7.43 -12.83
C GLY A 9 -10.37 7.75 -11.50
N PRO A 10 -9.02 7.75 -11.45
CA PRO A 10 -8.30 8.03 -10.22
C PRO A 10 -8.57 9.44 -9.71
N THR A 11 -8.81 9.58 -8.41
CA THR A 11 -9.02 10.86 -7.71
C THR A 11 -7.88 11.10 -6.73
N THR A 12 -7.41 12.35 -6.64
CA THR A 12 -6.32 12.74 -5.73
C THR A 12 -6.78 13.91 -4.86
N LYS A 13 -6.44 13.89 -3.55
CA LYS A 13 -6.90 14.89 -2.57
C LYS A 13 -5.80 15.84 -2.04
N GLY A 14 -4.64 15.89 -2.70
CA GLY A 14 -3.54 16.76 -2.31
C GLY A 14 -2.28 16.52 -3.11
N GLU A 15 -1.13 16.81 -2.50
CA GLU A 15 0.17 16.42 -3.04
C GLU A 15 0.21 14.90 -3.24
N HIS A 16 0.82 14.43 -4.32
CA HIS A 16 0.95 13.01 -4.58
C HIS A 16 2.09 12.77 -5.57
N PHE A 17 2.58 11.54 -5.63
CA PHE A 17 3.51 11.10 -6.67
C PHE A 17 3.01 9.81 -7.31
N ILE A 18 2.97 9.77 -8.63
CA ILE A 18 2.74 8.54 -9.39
C ILE A 18 3.88 8.44 -10.39
N ALA A 19 4.73 7.43 -10.24
CA ALA A 19 5.83 7.18 -11.16
C ALA A 19 5.31 7.00 -12.61
N ASP A 20 6.10 7.45 -13.59
CA ASP A 20 5.70 7.50 -15.00
C ASP A 20 5.20 6.15 -15.54
N ASN A 21 5.87 5.07 -15.14
CA ASN A 21 5.57 3.70 -15.56
C ASN A 21 4.65 2.92 -14.58
N ALA A 22 4.15 3.55 -13.52
CA ALA A 22 3.08 2.95 -12.73
C ALA A 22 1.76 2.95 -13.51
N VAL A 23 0.86 2.00 -13.28
CA VAL A 23 -0.43 1.90 -13.96
C VAL A 23 -1.55 2.03 -12.94
N VAL A 24 -2.38 3.07 -13.05
CA VAL A 24 -3.50 3.35 -12.12
C VAL A 24 -4.81 3.39 -12.91
N ILE A 25 -5.74 2.49 -12.61
CA ILE A 25 -6.95 2.27 -13.41
C ILE A 25 -8.19 2.32 -12.52
N GLY A 26 -9.23 3.04 -12.97
CA GLY A 26 -10.57 2.95 -12.39
C GLY A 26 -10.73 3.73 -11.09
N SER A 27 -11.53 3.19 -10.16
CA SER A 27 -11.87 3.80 -8.87
C SER A 27 -10.71 3.69 -7.88
N VAL A 28 -9.75 4.60 -8.02
CA VAL A 28 -8.58 4.68 -7.12
C VAL A 28 -8.54 6.06 -6.48
N ILE A 29 -8.48 6.10 -5.15
CA ILE A 29 -8.43 7.34 -4.37
C ILE A 29 -7.05 7.43 -3.73
N LEU A 30 -6.32 8.51 -4.03
CA LEU A 30 -5.08 8.87 -3.36
C LEU A 30 -5.36 10.05 -2.43
N GLU A 31 -5.15 9.83 -1.13
CA GLU A 31 -5.15 10.90 -0.15
C GLU A 31 -3.86 11.75 -0.25
N ASN A 32 -3.79 12.81 0.56
CA ASN A 32 -2.65 13.73 0.55
C ASN A 32 -1.31 13.01 0.82
N ASN A 33 -0.25 13.45 0.15
CA ASN A 33 1.10 12.88 0.14
C ASN A 33 1.21 11.39 -0.26
N ALA A 34 0.13 10.75 -0.72
CA ALA A 34 0.20 9.35 -1.13
C ALA A 34 1.10 9.20 -2.37
N SER A 35 1.84 8.09 -2.44
CA SER A 35 2.77 7.83 -3.55
C SER A 35 2.66 6.42 -4.12
N ILE A 36 2.78 6.31 -5.45
CA ILE A 36 2.79 5.05 -6.21
C ILE A 36 4.08 5.00 -7.04
N TRP A 37 4.88 3.98 -6.83
CA TRP A 37 6.24 3.87 -7.34
C TRP A 37 6.35 2.98 -8.58
N PHE A 38 7.56 2.84 -9.10
CA PHE A 38 7.81 2.38 -10.45
C PHE A 38 7.26 0.97 -10.70
N ASN A 39 6.66 0.76 -11.87
CA ASN A 39 6.06 -0.50 -12.29
C ASN A 39 4.91 -1.02 -11.39
N ALA A 40 4.43 -0.26 -10.41
CA ALA A 40 3.27 -0.67 -9.62
C ALA A 40 1.99 -0.64 -10.47
N VAL A 41 1.10 -1.61 -10.26
CA VAL A 41 -0.22 -1.68 -10.90
C VAL A 41 -1.31 -1.58 -9.83
N VAL A 42 -2.14 -0.55 -9.92
CA VAL A 42 -3.26 -0.30 -9.01
C VAL A 42 -4.55 -0.28 -9.84
N ARG A 43 -5.31 -1.37 -9.78
CA ARG A 43 -6.46 -1.61 -10.66
C ARG A 43 -7.76 -1.72 -9.84
N GLY A 44 -8.46 -0.60 -9.72
CA GLY A 44 -9.78 -0.46 -9.09
C GLY A 44 -10.91 -0.55 -10.11
N ASP A 45 -10.93 -1.61 -10.93
CA ASP A 45 -11.91 -1.78 -12.01
C ASP A 45 -13.21 -2.46 -11.57
N SER A 46 -13.17 -3.27 -10.51
CA SER A 46 -14.37 -3.91 -9.95
C SER A 46 -14.94 -3.07 -8.81
N ASN A 47 -14.08 -2.67 -7.87
CA ASN A 47 -14.44 -1.92 -6.66
C ASN A 47 -13.45 -0.76 -6.42
N THR A 48 -13.51 -0.13 -5.24
CA THR A 48 -12.67 1.03 -4.91
C THR A 48 -11.39 0.61 -4.20
N ILE A 49 -10.28 1.24 -4.60
CA ILE A 49 -9.00 1.21 -3.90
C ILE A 49 -8.77 2.57 -3.26
N THR A 50 -8.54 2.61 -1.94
CA THR A 50 -8.17 3.84 -1.23
C THR A 50 -6.77 3.72 -0.65
N ILE A 51 -5.92 4.70 -0.96
CA ILE A 51 -4.56 4.84 -0.44
C ILE A 51 -4.54 6.04 0.50
N GLY A 52 -4.37 5.79 1.79
CA GLY A 52 -4.42 6.80 2.85
C GLY A 52 -3.26 7.79 2.82
N GLU A 53 -3.40 8.82 3.66
CA GLU A 53 -2.45 9.94 3.72
C GLU A 53 -1.04 9.47 4.07
N ASN A 54 -0.02 10.04 3.42
CA ASN A 54 1.40 9.70 3.58
C ASN A 54 1.78 8.24 3.23
N SER A 55 0.84 7.43 2.75
CA SER A 55 1.09 6.03 2.43
C SER A 55 1.79 5.87 1.07
N ASN A 56 2.65 4.86 0.97
CA ASN A 56 3.46 4.60 -0.22
C ASN A 56 3.28 3.18 -0.74
N ILE A 57 3.08 3.05 -2.05
CA ILE A 57 2.96 1.80 -2.79
C ILE A 57 4.22 1.61 -3.61
N GLN A 58 5.16 0.84 -3.07
CA GLN A 58 6.50 0.73 -3.65
C GLN A 58 6.55 -0.06 -4.96
N ASP A 59 7.75 -0.17 -5.51
CA ASP A 59 7.99 -0.67 -6.85
C ASP A 59 7.40 -2.04 -7.10
N SER A 60 6.79 -2.21 -8.28
CA SER A 60 6.24 -3.48 -8.76
C SER A 60 5.18 -4.10 -7.85
N CYS A 61 4.53 -3.33 -6.98
CA CYS A 61 3.35 -3.80 -6.24
C CYS A 61 2.17 -4.04 -7.19
N VAL A 62 1.29 -4.96 -6.81
CA VAL A 62 0.00 -5.19 -7.49
C VAL A 62 -1.12 -5.03 -6.48
N LEU A 63 -1.98 -4.04 -6.71
CA LEU A 63 -3.18 -3.77 -5.92
C LEU A 63 -4.40 -4.04 -6.78
N HIS A 64 -5.28 -4.92 -6.32
CA HIS A 64 -6.48 -5.32 -7.03
C HIS A 64 -7.66 -5.55 -6.07
N VAL A 65 -8.86 -5.55 -6.64
CA VAL A 65 -10.14 -5.70 -5.95
C VAL A 65 -11.08 -6.51 -6.83
N ASP A 66 -12.02 -7.21 -6.23
CA ASP A 66 -13.17 -7.81 -6.92
C ASP A 66 -14.47 -7.11 -6.51
N ASP A 67 -15.61 -7.58 -7.01
CA ASP A 67 -16.91 -6.97 -6.72
C ASP A 67 -17.30 -7.02 -5.24
N THR A 68 -16.74 -7.96 -4.46
CA THR A 68 -17.08 -8.18 -3.05
C THR A 68 -16.20 -7.33 -2.13
N TYR A 69 -14.89 -7.28 -2.42
CA TYR A 69 -13.92 -6.67 -1.52
C TYR A 69 -13.26 -5.42 -2.13
N SER A 70 -13.54 -4.26 -1.53
CA SER A 70 -12.71 -3.07 -1.70
C SER A 70 -11.34 -3.24 -1.05
N LEU A 71 -10.40 -2.37 -1.39
CA LEU A 71 -9.08 -2.31 -0.76
C LEU A 71 -8.89 -0.95 -0.09
N ALA A 72 -8.57 -0.95 1.19
CA ALA A 72 -8.37 0.26 1.97
C ALA A 72 -7.03 0.20 2.72
N ILE A 73 -6.19 1.19 2.47
CA ILE A 73 -4.90 1.38 3.15
C ILE A 73 -5.02 2.62 4.01
N GLY A 74 -4.71 2.50 5.31
CA GLY A 74 -4.71 3.59 6.27
C GLY A 74 -3.64 4.64 6.00
N ARG A 75 -3.47 5.55 6.96
CA ARG A 75 -2.42 6.58 6.90
C ARG A 75 -1.07 6.04 7.34
N ASP A 76 0.01 6.67 6.84
CA ASP A 76 1.39 6.38 7.22
C ASP A 76 1.76 4.88 7.01
N VAL A 77 1.23 4.26 5.95
CA VAL A 77 1.50 2.87 5.60
C VAL A 77 2.59 2.78 4.53
N THR A 78 3.60 1.97 4.80
CA THR A 78 4.57 1.54 3.80
C THR A 78 4.18 0.18 3.23
N VAL A 79 3.84 0.14 1.94
CA VAL A 79 3.64 -1.10 1.20
C VAL A 79 4.92 -1.40 0.42
N GLY A 80 5.70 -2.35 0.92
CA GLY A 80 7.03 -2.69 0.44
C GLY A 80 7.07 -3.19 -1.00
N HIS A 81 8.25 -3.15 -1.63
CA HIS A 81 8.40 -3.57 -3.04
C HIS A 81 7.80 -4.95 -3.31
N LYS A 82 7.19 -5.12 -4.49
CA LYS A 82 6.59 -6.39 -4.97
C LYS A 82 5.47 -6.96 -4.10
N VAL A 83 4.85 -6.15 -3.24
CA VAL A 83 3.70 -6.61 -2.46
C VAL A 83 2.48 -6.80 -3.35
N MET A 84 1.72 -7.86 -3.09
CA MET A 84 0.39 -8.08 -3.66
C MET A 84 -0.67 -7.84 -2.59
N LEU A 85 -1.57 -6.90 -2.85
CA LEU A 85 -2.75 -6.66 -2.03
C LEU A 85 -4.00 -6.92 -2.85
N HIS A 86 -4.88 -7.78 -2.34
CA HIS A 86 -6.12 -8.14 -3.00
C HIS A 86 -7.29 -7.99 -2.02
N GLY A 87 -8.16 -6.99 -2.24
CA GLY A 87 -9.40 -6.80 -1.48
C GLY A 87 -9.27 -6.86 0.05
N CYS A 88 -8.27 -6.19 0.61
CA CYS A 88 -7.95 -6.23 2.05
C CYS A 88 -8.00 -4.85 2.70
N ILE A 89 -8.06 -4.83 4.04
CA ILE A 89 -7.98 -3.63 4.86
C ILE A 89 -6.64 -3.62 5.60
N ILE A 90 -5.93 -2.50 5.53
CA ILE A 90 -4.69 -2.25 6.26
C ILE A 90 -4.88 -1.02 7.13
N GLY A 91 -4.70 -1.18 8.44
CA GLY A 91 -4.76 -0.09 9.41
C GLY A 91 -3.60 0.89 9.30
N ASP A 92 -3.72 1.98 10.06
CA ASP A 92 -2.73 3.04 10.08
C ASP A 92 -1.36 2.56 10.59
N GLU A 93 -0.29 3.27 10.20
CA GLU A 93 1.07 3.07 10.69
C GLU A 93 1.53 1.61 10.53
N CYS A 94 1.30 1.01 9.36
CA CYS A 94 1.75 -0.35 9.07
C CYS A 94 2.95 -0.37 8.12
N LEU A 95 3.77 -1.42 8.24
CA LEU A 95 4.77 -1.75 7.22
C LEU A 95 4.49 -3.15 6.69
N ILE A 96 4.21 -3.22 5.40
CA ILE A 96 4.02 -4.47 4.67
C ILE A 96 5.34 -4.84 3.99
N GLY A 97 5.98 -5.88 4.48
CA GLY A 97 7.30 -6.30 4.05
C GLY A 97 7.35 -6.71 2.59
N ILE A 98 8.53 -6.56 2.00
CA ILE A 98 8.82 -6.83 0.59
C ILE A 98 8.27 -8.19 0.18
N ASN A 99 7.60 -8.23 -0.97
CA ASN A 99 7.08 -9.45 -1.60
C ASN A 99 6.05 -10.21 -0.73
N ALA A 100 5.41 -9.55 0.23
CA ALA A 100 4.28 -10.13 0.96
C ALA A 100 3.01 -10.17 0.09
N VAL A 101 2.10 -11.09 0.42
CA VAL A 101 0.82 -11.27 -0.26
C VAL A 101 -0.29 -11.22 0.80
N ILE A 102 -1.28 -10.35 0.59
CA ILE A 102 -2.45 -10.20 1.48
C ILE A 102 -3.71 -10.38 0.65
N LEU A 103 -4.50 -11.40 0.99
CA LEU A 103 -5.67 -11.83 0.22
C LEU A 103 -6.99 -11.22 0.72
N ASN A 104 -8.05 -11.48 -0.04
CA ASN A 104 -9.39 -10.94 0.14
C ASN A 104 -9.93 -11.07 1.56
N GLY A 105 -10.57 -10.01 2.05
CA GLY A 105 -11.20 -9.96 3.35
C GLY A 105 -10.23 -9.97 4.53
N ALA A 106 -8.91 -10.04 4.30
CA ALA A 106 -7.95 -9.90 5.38
C ALA A 106 -7.99 -8.49 5.97
N VAL A 107 -7.89 -8.41 7.30
CA VAL A 107 -7.86 -7.16 8.05
C VAL A 107 -6.57 -7.12 8.85
N ILE A 108 -5.70 -6.18 8.53
CA ILE A 108 -4.50 -5.88 9.29
C ILE A 108 -4.82 -4.69 10.21
N GLY A 109 -4.67 -4.88 11.52
CA GLY A 109 -4.81 -3.81 12.50
C GLY A 109 -3.77 -2.70 12.33
N LYS A 110 -3.84 -1.66 13.16
CA LYS A 110 -2.85 -0.57 13.14
C LYS A 110 -1.52 -1.00 13.74
N ASN A 111 -0.44 -0.28 13.41
CA ASN A 111 0.89 -0.53 13.99
C ASN A 111 1.35 -1.98 13.78
N CYS A 112 1.11 -2.55 12.60
CA CYS A 112 1.55 -3.91 12.27
C CYS A 112 2.80 -3.91 11.40
N LEU A 113 3.66 -4.89 11.64
CA LEU A 113 4.79 -5.21 10.77
C LEU A 113 4.57 -6.59 10.16
N ILE A 114 4.30 -6.62 8.86
CA ILE A 114 4.21 -7.87 8.10
C ILE A 114 5.59 -8.14 7.52
N GLY A 115 6.18 -9.29 7.82
CA GLY A 115 7.51 -9.65 7.33
C GLY A 115 7.55 -9.87 5.82
N ALA A 116 8.75 -9.76 5.26
CA ALA A 116 8.97 -10.08 3.85
C ALA A 116 8.53 -11.52 3.49
N ASN A 117 8.01 -11.71 2.28
CA ASN A 117 7.47 -12.99 1.78
C ASN A 117 6.34 -13.61 2.64
N THR A 118 5.68 -12.83 3.49
CA THR A 118 4.56 -13.33 4.30
C THR A 118 3.30 -13.46 3.47
N LEU A 119 2.54 -14.55 3.65
CA LEU A 119 1.21 -14.74 3.07
C LEU A 119 0.13 -14.60 4.14
N ILE A 120 -0.69 -13.56 4.04
CA ILE A 120 -1.91 -13.43 4.84
C ILE A 120 -3.07 -13.99 4.02
N THR A 121 -3.65 -15.08 4.52
CA THR A 121 -4.76 -15.78 3.88
C THR A 121 -6.06 -14.98 3.96
N GLU A 122 -7.03 -15.36 3.13
CA GLU A 122 -8.34 -14.71 3.08
C GLU A 122 -9.01 -14.65 4.46
N ASN A 123 -9.77 -13.58 4.69
CA ASN A 123 -10.57 -13.32 5.89
C ASN A 123 -9.77 -13.37 7.21
N LYS A 124 -8.44 -13.30 7.15
CA LYS A 124 -7.61 -13.35 8.33
C LYS A 124 -7.56 -12.00 9.01
N HIS A 125 -7.83 -11.99 10.32
CA HIS A 125 -7.68 -10.81 11.16
C HIS A 125 -6.33 -10.86 11.88
N ILE A 126 -5.52 -9.83 11.68
CA ILE A 126 -4.28 -9.58 12.41
C ILE A 126 -4.54 -8.45 13.41
N PRO A 127 -4.37 -8.68 14.73
CA PRO A 127 -4.57 -7.65 15.74
C PRO A 127 -3.58 -6.50 15.60
N ASP A 128 -3.97 -5.32 16.10
CA ASP A 128 -3.07 -4.17 16.25
C ASP A 128 -1.75 -4.56 16.92
N GLY A 129 -0.66 -3.87 16.57
CA GLY A 129 0.62 -4.05 17.24
C GLY A 129 1.27 -5.41 16.97
N SER A 130 0.92 -6.10 15.88
CA SER A 130 1.43 -7.44 15.59
C SER A 130 2.62 -7.44 14.64
N VAL A 131 3.62 -8.27 14.95
CA VAL A 131 4.63 -8.69 13.98
C VAL A 131 4.25 -10.06 13.43
N VAL A 132 4.12 -10.16 12.11
CA VAL A 132 3.61 -11.36 11.43
C VAL A 132 4.64 -11.89 10.45
N MET A 133 4.90 -13.19 10.50
CA MET A 133 5.88 -13.84 9.62
C MET A 133 5.33 -15.14 9.05
N GLY A 134 5.79 -15.52 7.85
CA GLY A 134 5.64 -16.86 7.29
C GLY A 134 4.52 -17.00 6.25
N SER A 135 4.39 -18.21 5.71
CA SER A 135 3.36 -18.56 4.73
C SER A 135 2.77 -19.93 5.09
N PRO A 136 1.56 -19.98 5.67
CA PRO A 136 0.68 -18.85 6.00
C PRO A 136 1.18 -18.06 7.23
N GLY A 137 1.06 -16.74 7.19
CA GLY A 137 1.56 -15.81 8.21
C GLY A 137 0.98 -16.06 9.59
N ARG A 138 1.78 -15.90 10.64
CA ARG A 138 1.40 -16.03 12.05
C ARG A 138 1.99 -14.88 12.85
N VAL A 139 1.25 -14.41 13.86
CA VAL A 139 1.77 -13.45 14.83
C VAL A 139 2.90 -14.14 15.58
N VAL A 140 4.11 -13.59 15.50
CA VAL A 140 5.31 -14.15 16.15
C VAL A 140 5.67 -13.39 17.42
N ARG A 141 5.31 -12.11 17.49
CA ARG A 141 5.45 -11.23 18.65
C ARG A 141 4.61 -9.97 18.48
N GLN A 142 4.58 -9.13 19.50
CA GLN A 142 4.10 -7.75 19.40
C GLN A 142 5.23 -6.82 18.94
N ILE A 143 4.88 -5.67 18.37
CA ILE A 143 5.85 -4.64 17.98
C ILE A 143 6.59 -4.09 19.21
N THR A 144 7.79 -3.61 19.00
CA THR A 144 8.56 -2.79 19.96
C THR A 144 8.46 -1.31 19.60
N GLU A 145 8.97 -0.44 20.48
CA GLU A 145 9.09 0.99 20.17
C GLU A 145 9.98 1.24 18.93
N ASP A 146 11.06 0.47 18.80
CA ASP A 146 11.95 0.56 17.63
C ASP A 146 11.23 0.17 16.32
N ASP A 147 10.32 -0.80 16.36
CA ASP A 147 9.49 -1.15 15.20
C ASP A 147 8.56 0.01 14.83
N ILE A 148 7.91 0.64 15.82
CA ILE A 148 7.03 1.80 15.60
C ILE A 148 7.80 2.93 14.93
N GLU A 149 8.97 3.28 15.46
CA GLU A 149 9.78 4.36 14.91
C GLU A 149 10.24 4.03 13.49
N THR A 150 10.65 2.78 13.25
CA THR A 150 11.01 2.30 11.89
C THR A 150 9.85 2.47 10.90
N ILE A 151 8.61 2.11 11.30
CA ILE A 151 7.43 2.25 10.46
C ILE A 151 7.19 3.74 10.12
N ARG A 152 7.21 4.60 11.14
CA ARG A 152 7.00 6.04 10.96
C ARG A 152 8.09 6.70 10.12
N ASP A 153 9.35 6.35 10.36
CA ASP A 153 10.49 6.82 9.57
C ASP A 153 10.36 6.40 8.11
N SER A 154 9.91 5.18 7.86
CA SER A 154 9.66 4.71 6.50
C SER A 154 8.62 5.57 5.78
N ALA A 155 7.47 5.82 6.40
CA ALA A 155 6.43 6.67 5.82
C ALA A 155 6.92 8.11 5.58
N ARG A 156 7.53 8.75 6.58
CA ARG A 156 8.10 10.11 6.46
C ARG A 156 9.16 10.19 5.38
N HIS A 157 10.04 9.19 5.29
CA HIS A 157 11.06 9.09 4.26
C HIS A 157 10.43 9.11 2.87
N TYR A 158 9.38 8.31 2.65
CA TYR A 158 8.72 8.21 1.36
C TYR A 158 7.89 9.46 0.98
N VAL A 159 7.35 10.21 1.95
CA VAL A 159 6.78 11.54 1.69
C VAL A 159 7.86 12.53 1.24
N LYS A 160 9.03 12.54 1.88
CA LYS A 160 10.15 13.38 1.44
C LYS A 160 10.66 12.95 0.06
N ASN A 161 10.75 11.65 -0.17
CA ASN A 161 11.27 11.09 -1.41
C ASN A 161 10.30 11.31 -2.57
N SER A 162 8.98 11.23 -2.35
CA SER A 162 7.98 11.52 -3.38
C SER A 162 8.07 12.97 -3.87
N ARG A 163 8.29 13.94 -2.96
CA ARG A 163 8.56 15.34 -3.32
C ARG A 163 9.85 15.50 -4.10
N ARG A 164 10.93 14.85 -3.66
CA ARG A 164 12.22 14.85 -4.38
C ARG A 164 12.06 14.32 -5.80
N TYR A 165 11.40 13.18 -5.98
CA TYR A 165 11.17 12.61 -7.31
C TYR A 165 10.24 13.48 -8.17
N ALA A 166 9.21 14.08 -7.59
CA ALA A 166 8.33 15.00 -8.31
C ALA A 166 9.05 16.27 -8.80
N MET A 167 10.11 16.70 -8.10
CA MET A 167 10.89 17.89 -8.46
C MET A 167 12.09 17.58 -9.36
N ASP A 168 12.83 16.52 -9.05
CA ASP A 168 14.19 16.31 -9.56
C ASP A 168 14.28 15.18 -10.60
N LEU A 169 13.23 14.37 -10.78
CA LEU A 169 13.28 13.26 -11.75
C LEU A 169 13.22 13.78 -13.18
N ILE A 170 14.30 13.55 -13.93
CA ILE A 170 14.38 13.85 -15.37
C ILE A 170 14.36 12.53 -16.13
N ARG A 171 13.47 12.43 -17.11
CA ARG A 171 13.44 11.31 -18.05
C ARG A 171 14.46 11.57 -19.15
N GLU A 172 15.48 10.72 -19.22
CA GLU A 172 16.41 10.67 -20.34
C GLU A 172 15.70 10.10 -21.59
N GLU A 173 16.11 10.57 -22.78
CA GLU A 173 15.60 10.12 -24.09
C GLU A 173 16.13 8.74 -24.51
#